data_AF-A0A353H5I1-F1
#
_entry.id   AF-A0A353H5I1-F1
#
_cell.length_a   1.000
_cell.length_b   1.000
_cell.length_c   1.000
_cell.angle_alpha   90.00
_cell.angle_beta   90.00
_cell.angle_gamma   90.00
#
_symmetry.space_group_name_H-M   'P 1'
#
loop_
_entity.id
_entity.type
_entity.pdbx_description
1 polymer ?
#
loop_
_entity_poly.entity_id
_entity_poly.type
_entity_poly.pdbx_seq_one_letter_code
_entity_poly.pdbx_strand_id
1 'polypeptide(L)' 'LFREETRWPGYYYRADFKKMDEDGWGKVFANSKYDAETNEWEMIKRPIIRFVKIEKVVGMV' A
#
# COMPACT_ATOMS: atom_id res chain seq x y z
N LEU A 1 -3.41 11.37 -7.04
CA LEU A 1 -2.98 9.96 -6.93
C LEU A 1 -3.02 9.57 -5.45
N PHE A 2 -3.47 8.37 -5.07
CA PHE A 2 -3.89 8.08 -3.68
C PHE A 2 -2.76 7.75 -2.70
N ARG A 3 -1.72 7.02 -3.12
CA ARG A 3 -0.61 6.62 -2.23
C ARG A 3 0.44 7.73 -2.13
N GLU A 4 0.67 8.20 -0.91
CA GLU A 4 1.54 9.33 -0.60
C GLU A 4 2.89 8.88 -0.02
N GLU A 5 3.57 7.98 -0.73
CA GLU A 5 4.90 7.49 -0.39
C GLU A 5 5.62 6.91 -1.61
N THR A 6 6.90 6.61 -1.45
CA THR A 6 7.67 5.75 -2.36
C THR A 6 7.91 4.41 -1.68
N ARG A 7 7.03 3.43 -1.96
CA ARG A 7 7.08 2.09 -1.34
C ARG A 7 8.11 1.16 -1.98
N TRP A 8 8.27 1.25 -3.30
CA TRP A 8 9.13 0.38 -4.09
C TRP A 8 10.14 1.19 -4.90
N PRO A 9 11.10 1.87 -4.23
CA PRO A 9 12.18 2.54 -4.93
C PRO A 9 12.96 1.53 -5.78
N GLY A 10 13.19 1.88 -7.03
CA GLY A 10 13.74 0.98 -8.06
C GLY A 10 12.70 0.55 -9.09
N TYR A 11 11.43 0.48 -8.71
CA TYR A 11 10.32 0.32 -9.66
C TYR A 11 9.78 1.68 -10.10
N TYR A 12 9.45 2.54 -9.14
CA TYR A 12 9.10 3.94 -9.41
C TYR A 12 9.43 4.83 -8.20
N TYR A 13 9.50 6.14 -8.44
CA TYR A 13 9.76 7.15 -7.41
C TYR A 13 8.70 8.25 -7.46
N ARG A 14 8.13 8.62 -6.30
CA ARG A 14 7.30 9.82 -6.12
C ARG A 14 8.17 10.97 -5.66
N ALA A 15 8.39 11.96 -6.52
CA ALA A 15 9.27 13.09 -6.20
C ALA A 15 8.72 13.98 -5.07
N ASP A 16 7.40 14.03 -4.90
CA ASP A 16 6.66 14.73 -3.84
C ASP A 16 6.60 13.93 -2.53
N PHE A 17 6.74 12.59 -2.58
CA PHE A 17 6.76 11.71 -1.40
C PHE A 17 7.85 10.64 -1.52
N LYS A 18 9.10 11.06 -1.28
CA LYS A 18 10.31 10.28 -1.60
C LYS A 18 10.61 9.12 -0.65
N LYS A 19 10.01 9.12 0.54
CA LYS A 19 10.29 8.12 1.59
C LYS A 19 9.12 7.14 1.70
N MET A 20 9.42 5.99 2.28
CA MET A 20 8.44 5.01 2.71
C MET A 20 7.82 5.47 4.03
N ASP A 21 6.50 5.37 4.15
CA ASP A 21 5.71 5.75 5.33
C ASP A 21 5.11 4.49 5.96
N GLU A 22 5.78 3.96 6.98
CA GLU A 22 5.35 2.75 7.67
C GLU A 22 4.07 2.94 8.48
N ASP A 23 3.86 4.12 9.06
CA ASP A 23 2.73 4.40 9.94
C ASP A 23 1.44 4.60 9.13
N GLY A 24 1.50 5.34 8.03
CA GLY A 24 0.35 5.64 7.18
C GLY A 24 0.06 4.58 6.11
N TRP A 25 1.07 3.82 5.67
CA TRP A 25 0.96 2.96 4.48
C TRP A 25 1.56 1.55 4.62
N GLY A 26 2.40 1.29 5.62
CA GLY A 26 3.12 0.01 5.78
C GLY A 26 2.24 -1.19 6.16
N LYS A 27 1.04 -0.90 6.67
CA LYS A 27 0.09 -1.92 7.14
C LYS A 27 -1.20 -1.95 6.33
N VAL A 28 -1.22 -1.33 5.15
CA VAL A 28 -2.43 -1.25 4.30
C VAL A 28 -2.15 -1.50 2.81
N PHE A 29 -3.11 -2.14 2.15
CA PHE A 29 -3.26 -2.18 0.71
C PHE A 29 -3.98 -0.91 0.22
N ALA A 30 -3.62 -0.44 -0.97
CA ALA A 30 -4.34 0.62 -1.67
C ALA A 30 -5.24 -0.04 -2.72
N ASN A 31 -6.55 -0.01 -2.48
CA ASN A 31 -7.55 -0.53 -3.39
C ASN A 31 -8.30 0.62 -4.06
N SER A 32 -8.97 0.32 -5.16
CA SER A 32 -9.93 1.23 -5.78
C SER A 32 -11.18 0.48 -6.24
N LYS A 33 -12.30 1.19 -6.29
CA LYS A 33 -13.54 0.75 -6.92
C LYS A 33 -14.00 1.84 -7.86
N TYR A 34 -14.30 1.48 -9.10
CA TYR A 34 -14.93 2.37 -10.06
C TYR A 34 -16.44 2.14 -10.04
N ASP A 35 -17.20 3.23 -10.03
CA ASP A 35 -18.65 3.24 -10.24
C ASP A 35 -18.95 3.75 -11.64
N ALA A 36 -19.54 2.90 -12.48
CA ALA A 36 -19.85 3.23 -13.86
C ALA A 36 -21.12 4.08 -14.02
N GLU A 37 -22.02 4.07 -13.03
CA GLU A 37 -23.24 4.88 -13.08
C GLU A 37 -22.94 6.34 -12.79
N THR A 38 -22.05 6.60 -11.82
CA THR A 38 -21.64 7.96 -11.46
C THR A 38 -20.36 8.42 -12.16
N ASN A 39 -19.62 7.49 -12.79
CA ASN A 39 -18.29 7.73 -13.38
C ASN A 39 -17.28 8.24 -12.34
N GLU A 40 -17.33 7.69 -11.13
CA GLU A 40 -16.48 8.08 -10.00
C GLU A 40 -15.58 6.94 -9.53
N TRP A 41 -14.46 7.31 -8.90
CA TRP A 41 -13.52 6.37 -8.29
C TRP A 41 -13.51 6.53 -6.77
N GLU A 42 -13.76 5.44 -6.07
CA GLU A 42 -13.50 5.33 -4.63
C GLU A 42 -12.10 4.76 -4.40
N MET A 43 -11.31 5.43 -3.56
CA MET A 43 -9.97 4.98 -3.16
C MET A 43 -10.00 4.52 -1.70
N ILE A 44 -9.46 3.34 -1.42
CA ILE A 44 -9.66 2.66 -0.15
C ILE A 44 -8.35 2.14 0.42
N LYS A 45 -8.07 2.43 1.70
CA LYS A 45 -7.03 1.73 2.47
C LYS A 45 -7.64 0.47 3.11
N ARG A 46 -7.09 -0.70 2.80
CA ARG A 46 -7.51 -1.97 3.42
C ARG A 46 -6.38 -2.52 4.30
N PRO A 47 -6.64 -2.96 5.54
CA PRO A 47 -5.58 -3.45 6.42
C PRO A 47 -4.95 -4.74 5.87
N ILE A 48 -3.64 -4.87 6.04
CA ILE A 48 -2.91 -6.11 5.77
C ILE A 48 -3.18 -7.08 6.92
N ILE A 49 -3.80 -8.22 6.61
CA ILE A 49 -4.02 -9.32 7.57
C ILE A 49 -2.87 -10.31 7.41
N ARG A 50 -2.05 -10.45 8.45
CA ARG A 50 -0.94 -11.40 8.48
C ARG A 50 -1.44 -12.76 8.99
N PHE A 51 -1.57 -13.72 8.09
CA PHE A 51 -1.96 -15.09 8.44
C PHE A 51 -0.80 -15.92 9.03
N VAL A 52 0.43 -15.54 8.73
CA VAL A 52 1.64 -16.24 9.18
C VAL A 52 2.63 -15.23 9.76
N LYS A 53 3.31 -15.65 10.83
CA LYS A 53 4.45 -14.94 11.41
C LYS A 53 5.62 -14.96 10.42
N ILE A 54 6.19 -13.80 10.11
CA ILE A 54 7.21 -13.66 9.07
C ILE A 54 8.45 -14.51 9.38
N GLU A 55 8.78 -14.65 10.65
CA GLU A 55 9.85 -15.47 11.20
C GLU A 55 9.76 -16.93 10.70
N LYS A 56 8.54 -17.47 10.57
CA LYS A 56 8.30 -18.82 10.05
C LYS A 56 8.52 -18.93 8.53
N VAL A 57 8.40 -17.83 7.79
CA VAL A 57 8.45 -17.81 6.33
C VAL A 57 9.88 -17.63 5.82
N VAL A 58 10.66 -16.74 6.46
CA VAL A 58 12.05 -16.47 6.07
C VAL A 58 13.07 -17.31 6.85
N GLY A 59 12.64 -18.20 7.74
CA GLY A 59 13.53 -19.08 8.50
C GLY A 59 14.46 -18.33 9.46
N MET A 60 14.10 -17.10 9.84
CA MET A 60 14.84 -16.32 10.83
C MET A 60 14.38 -16.77 12.22
N VAL A 61 15.21 -17.60 12.87
CA VAL A 61 15.12 -18.00 14.28
C VAL A 61 15.63 -16.87 15.16
#